data_AF-A0A507SJ74-F1
#
_entry.id   AF-A0A507SJ74-F1
#
_cell.length_a   1.000
_cell.length_b   1.000
_cell.length_c   1.000
_cell.angle_alpha   90.00
_cell.angle_beta   90.00
_cell.angle_gamma   90.00
#
_symmetry.space_group_name_H-M   'P 1'
#
loop_
_entity.id
_entity.type
_entity.pdbx_description
1 polymer ?
#
loop_
_entity_poly.entity_id
_entity_poly.type
_entity_poly.pdbx_seq_one_letter_code
_entity_poly.pdbx_strand_id
1 'polypeptide(L)'
;FKKKQNKEGVVSAEDIIGVKKYKFFKKVGNMSFTLDLDKIEDDEKFDGYYVYETSRKDLNPEQIASIYHKQYQIEENFRTLKGALSIRPIYVRTHQHIIGHFILNFIALVVLKYTIYAINNFYYNNGVIDKYTNESLITLLNSCFEYTQNINNKTATKKFVEINQFISNIEKFKEINTIIKNGM
;
A
#
# COMPACT_ATOMS: atom_id res chain seq x y z
N PHE A 1 27.10 3.67 -17.54
CA PHE A 1 27.91 2.51 -17.11
C PHE A 1 29.40 2.86 -16.95
N LYS A 2 29.98 3.65 -17.85
CA LYS A 2 31.43 3.92 -17.89
C LYS A 2 32.02 4.85 -16.80
N LYS A 3 31.20 5.62 -16.07
CA LYS A 3 31.70 6.63 -15.10
C LYS A 3 32.50 6.06 -13.91
N LYS A 4 32.34 4.76 -13.60
CA LYS A 4 33.05 4.09 -12.50
C LYS A 4 34.17 3.14 -12.97
N GLN A 5 34.42 3.09 -14.27
CA GLN A 5 35.46 2.24 -14.83
C GLN A 5 36.81 2.96 -14.74
N ASN A 6 37.86 2.21 -14.38
CA ASN A 6 39.23 2.66 -14.59
C ASN A 6 39.55 2.73 -16.11
N LYS A 7 40.75 3.20 -16.47
CA LYS A 7 41.19 3.30 -17.88
C LYS A 7 41.18 1.95 -18.63
N GLU A 8 41.14 0.84 -17.90
CA GLU A 8 41.13 -0.54 -18.41
C GLU A 8 39.71 -1.14 -18.48
N GLY A 9 38.67 -0.38 -18.13
CA GLY A 9 37.28 -0.84 -18.18
C GLY A 9 36.82 -1.66 -16.97
N VAL A 10 37.64 -1.75 -15.92
CA VAL A 10 37.40 -2.54 -14.69
C VAL A 10 36.80 -1.66 -13.59
N VAL A 11 35.90 -2.23 -12.79
CA VAL A 11 35.25 -1.61 -11.61
C VAL A 11 35.52 -2.48 -10.38
N SER A 12 35.76 -1.86 -9.22
CA SER A 12 35.93 -2.59 -7.95
C SER A 12 34.60 -2.99 -7.32
N ALA A 13 34.63 -3.95 -6.41
CA ALA A 13 33.45 -4.43 -5.68
C ALA A 13 32.76 -3.31 -4.88
N GLU A 14 33.52 -2.46 -4.20
CA GLU A 14 33.02 -1.36 -3.36
C GLU A 14 32.16 -0.39 -4.17
N ASP A 15 32.51 -0.20 -5.44
CA ASP A 15 31.82 0.69 -6.35
C ASP A 15 30.53 0.11 -6.95
N ILE A 16 30.37 -1.21 -6.87
CA ILE A 16 29.22 -1.96 -7.40
C ILE A 16 28.21 -2.26 -6.29
N ILE A 17 28.67 -2.45 -5.05
CA ILE A 17 27.83 -2.77 -3.90
C ILE A 17 26.79 -1.65 -3.66
N GLY A 18 25.52 -2.05 -3.55
CA GLY A 18 24.39 -1.14 -3.29
C GLY A 18 23.78 -0.46 -4.51
N VAL A 19 24.36 -0.61 -5.71
CA VAL A 19 23.83 -0.03 -6.95
C VAL A 19 23.10 -1.10 -7.77
N LYS A 20 21.81 -0.91 -8.11
CA LYS A 20 21.02 -1.86 -8.94
C LYS A 20 21.68 -2.30 -10.27
N LYS A 21 22.71 -1.57 -10.71
CA LYS A 21 23.45 -1.83 -11.96
C LYS A 21 24.42 -3.00 -11.89
N TYR A 22 24.61 -3.63 -10.71
CA TYR A 22 25.49 -4.79 -10.56
C TYR A 22 25.15 -5.94 -11.53
N LYS A 23 23.89 -6.05 -11.98
CA LYS A 23 23.45 -7.11 -12.89
C LYS A 23 24.14 -7.09 -14.26
N PHE A 24 24.71 -5.96 -14.68
CA PHE A 24 25.39 -5.76 -15.96
C PHE A 24 26.91 -5.91 -15.87
N PHE A 25 27.43 -6.39 -14.74
CA PHE A 25 28.85 -6.56 -14.55
C PHE A 25 29.17 -8.04 -14.30
N LYS A 26 30.19 -8.55 -15.00
CA LYS A 26 30.72 -9.91 -14.80
C LYS A 26 32.01 -9.86 -14.00
N LYS A 27 32.21 -10.85 -13.13
CA LYS A 27 33.41 -10.98 -12.31
C LYS A 27 34.57 -11.42 -13.20
N VAL A 28 35.70 -10.72 -13.11
CA VAL A 28 36.93 -11.06 -13.87
C VAL A 28 38.09 -11.45 -12.95
N GLY A 29 38.05 -11.05 -11.68
CA GLY A 29 39.05 -11.43 -10.68
C GLY A 29 38.56 -11.23 -9.24
N ASN A 30 39.50 -11.21 -8.28
CA ASN A 30 39.16 -10.93 -6.89
C ASN A 30 38.75 -9.47 -6.73
N MET A 31 37.48 -9.26 -6.38
CA MET A 31 36.87 -7.93 -6.19
C MET A 31 36.92 -7.03 -7.44
N SER A 32 37.14 -7.61 -8.62
CA SER A 32 37.19 -6.88 -9.90
C SER A 32 36.13 -7.39 -10.87
N PHE A 33 35.45 -6.43 -11.50
CA PHE A 33 34.33 -6.68 -12.39
C PHE A 33 34.46 -5.85 -13.66
N THR A 34 34.01 -6.40 -14.78
CA THR A 34 33.93 -5.70 -16.07
C THR A 34 32.50 -5.67 -16.57
N LEU A 35 32.22 -4.75 -17.49
CA LEU A 35 30.90 -4.64 -18.09
C LEU A 35 30.60 -5.89 -18.93
N ASP A 36 29.43 -6.45 -18.75
CA ASP A 36 28.94 -7.58 -19.52
C ASP A 36 28.18 -7.07 -20.74
N LEU A 37 28.91 -6.92 -21.87
CA LEU A 37 28.35 -6.35 -23.10
C LEU A 37 27.27 -7.24 -23.70
N ASP A 38 27.46 -8.56 -23.67
CA ASP A 38 26.51 -9.54 -24.20
C ASP A 38 25.15 -9.40 -23.49
N LYS A 39 25.18 -9.24 -22.17
CA LYS A 39 23.98 -9.03 -21.36
C LYS A 39 23.31 -7.68 -21.61
N ILE A 40 24.08 -6.64 -21.95
CA ILE A 40 23.52 -5.34 -22.30
C ILE A 40 22.79 -5.42 -23.64
N GLU A 41 23.40 -6.07 -24.63
CA GLU A 41 22.79 -6.29 -25.94
C GLU A 41 21.53 -7.15 -25.84
N ASP A 42 21.52 -8.15 -24.95
CA ASP A 42 20.31 -8.93 -24.67
C ASP A 42 19.22 -8.10 -23.97
N ASP A 43 19.54 -7.27 -22.97
CA ASP A 43 18.56 -6.38 -22.31
C ASP A 43 18.02 -5.33 -23.31
N GLU A 44 18.85 -4.83 -24.23
CA GLU A 44 18.48 -3.82 -25.26
C GLU A 44 17.37 -4.34 -26.20
N LYS A 45 17.31 -5.66 -26.46
CA LYS A 45 16.21 -6.27 -27.25
C LYS A 45 14.83 -6.07 -26.62
N PHE A 46 14.78 -5.78 -25.32
CA PHE A 46 13.54 -5.56 -24.58
C PHE A 46 13.23 -4.08 -24.36
N ASP A 47 14.00 -3.16 -24.94
CA ASP A 47 13.70 -1.73 -24.85
C ASP A 47 12.32 -1.42 -25.46
N GLY A 48 11.49 -0.71 -24.69
CA GLY A 48 10.10 -0.40 -25.05
C GLY A 48 9.07 -1.46 -24.61
N TYR A 49 9.51 -2.59 -24.07
CA TYR A 49 8.63 -3.61 -23.48
C TYR A 49 8.62 -3.53 -21.95
N TYR A 50 7.47 -3.84 -21.34
CA TYR A 50 7.36 -3.99 -19.89
C TYR A 50 7.57 -5.46 -19.51
N VAL A 51 8.81 -5.81 -19.15
CA VAL A 51 9.21 -7.20 -18.88
C VAL A 51 9.26 -7.47 -17.37
N TYR A 52 8.69 -8.60 -16.95
CA TYR A 52 8.82 -9.11 -15.59
C TYR A 52 9.98 -10.09 -15.49
N GLU A 53 11.00 -9.74 -14.70
CA GLU A 53 12.10 -10.64 -14.34
C GLU A 53 11.80 -11.25 -12.95
N THR A 54 11.72 -12.58 -12.87
CA THR A 54 11.43 -13.30 -11.62
C THR A 54 12.26 -14.57 -11.48
N SER A 55 12.65 -14.90 -10.24
CA SER A 55 13.31 -16.17 -9.90
C SER A 55 12.32 -17.33 -9.74
N ARG A 56 11.02 -17.04 -9.73
CA ARG A 56 9.94 -18.03 -9.59
C ARG A 56 9.69 -18.72 -10.92
N LYS A 57 10.10 -20.00 -11.00
CA LYS A 57 9.91 -20.86 -12.19
C LYS A 57 8.66 -21.73 -12.10
N ASP A 58 8.01 -21.75 -10.93
CA ASP A 58 6.84 -22.54 -10.61
C ASP A 58 5.51 -21.89 -11.05
N LEU A 59 5.55 -20.62 -11.49
CA LEU A 59 4.37 -19.83 -11.81
C LEU A 59 4.24 -19.62 -13.33
N ASN A 60 3.01 -19.60 -13.82
CA ASN A 60 2.75 -19.24 -15.21
C ASN A 60 2.86 -17.70 -15.41
N PRO A 61 3.06 -17.23 -16.66
CA PRO A 61 3.18 -15.81 -16.95
C PRO A 61 1.97 -14.98 -16.47
N GLU A 62 0.76 -15.50 -16.57
CA GLU A 62 -0.46 -14.81 -16.14
C GLU A 62 -0.51 -14.59 -14.63
N GLN A 63 -0.08 -15.59 -13.84
CA GLN A 63 0.04 -15.52 -12.39
C GLN A 63 1.12 -14.53 -11.98
N ILE A 64 2.27 -14.54 -12.67
CA ILE A 64 3.34 -13.57 -12.44
C ILE A 64 2.78 -12.16 -12.68
N ALA A 65 2.19 -11.89 -13.83
CA ALA A 65 1.59 -10.60 -14.14
C ALA A 65 0.54 -10.18 -13.09
N SER A 66 -0.34 -11.10 -12.68
CA SER A 66 -1.35 -10.85 -11.64
C SER A 66 -0.74 -10.48 -10.29
N ILE A 67 0.34 -11.16 -9.86
CA ILE A 67 1.03 -10.87 -8.59
C ILE A 67 1.65 -9.47 -8.66
N TYR A 68 2.38 -9.16 -9.73
CA TYR A 68 3.00 -7.85 -9.88
C TYR A 68 1.96 -6.73 -10.01
N HIS A 69 0.81 -6.98 -10.63
CA HIS A 69 -0.30 -6.03 -10.68
C HIS A 69 -0.85 -5.69 -9.27
N LYS A 70 -0.68 -6.56 -8.28
CA LYS A 70 -1.07 -6.28 -6.88
C LYS A 70 -0.10 -5.33 -6.17
N GLN A 71 1.04 -4.96 -6.76
CA GLN A 71 1.97 -4.00 -6.15
C GLN A 71 1.32 -2.63 -5.90
N TYR A 72 0.38 -2.22 -6.76
CA TYR A 72 -0.40 -1.00 -6.55
C TYR A 72 -1.13 -0.99 -5.19
N GLN A 73 -1.53 -2.15 -4.66
CA GLN A 73 -2.17 -2.25 -3.34
C GLN A 73 -1.23 -1.78 -2.22
N ILE A 74 0.08 -2.02 -2.37
CA ILE A 74 1.08 -1.53 -1.41
C ILE A 74 1.16 0.00 -1.47
N GLU A 75 1.19 0.58 -2.67
CA GLU A 75 1.19 2.03 -2.85
C GLU A 75 -0.08 2.68 -2.27
N GLU A 76 -1.23 2.03 -2.48
CA GLU A 76 -2.51 2.45 -1.91
C GLU A 76 -2.47 2.44 -0.37
N ASN A 77 -1.93 1.37 0.24
CA ASN A 77 -1.74 1.29 1.69
C ASN A 77 -0.85 2.43 2.21
N PHE A 78 0.25 2.75 1.52
CA PHE A 78 1.10 3.87 1.89
C PHE A 78 0.40 5.23 1.76
N ARG A 79 -0.49 5.38 0.77
CA ARG A 79 -1.31 6.59 0.62
C ARG A 79 -2.26 6.75 1.79
N THR A 80 -2.96 5.68 2.18
CA THR A 80 -3.86 5.68 3.36
C THR A 80 -3.09 5.97 4.66
N LEU A 81 -1.92 5.35 4.85
CA LEU A 81 -1.07 5.61 6.01
C LEU A 81 -0.62 7.07 6.11
N LYS A 82 -0.21 7.66 4.98
CA LYS A 82 0.28 9.05 4.94
C LYS A 82 -0.83 10.09 5.01
N GLY A 83 -2.02 9.76 4.53
CA GLY A 83 -3.20 10.61 4.49
C GLY A 83 -4.08 10.40 5.71
N ALA A 84 -5.07 9.51 5.59
CA ALA A 84 -6.11 9.29 6.60
C ALA A 84 -5.58 8.90 7.98
N LEU A 85 -4.49 8.13 8.05
CA LEU A 85 -3.93 7.67 9.33
C LEU A 85 -2.79 8.56 9.85
N SER A 86 -2.28 9.52 9.08
CA SER A 86 -1.24 10.45 9.56
C SER A 86 -0.03 9.76 10.23
N ILE A 87 0.53 8.74 9.57
CA ILE A 87 1.69 7.97 10.09
C ILE A 87 2.92 8.82 10.41
N ARG A 88 3.00 10.04 9.85
CA ARG A 88 4.11 10.97 10.12
C ARG A 88 4.00 11.47 11.57
N PRO A 89 4.96 11.17 12.45
CA PRO A 89 4.90 11.58 13.85
C PRO A 89 5.23 13.08 13.97
N ILE A 90 4.20 13.94 13.99
CA ILE A 90 4.39 15.40 14.14
C ILE A 90 4.52 15.80 15.62
N TYR A 91 3.81 15.11 16.51
CA TYR A 91 3.63 15.53 17.91
C TYR A 91 4.36 14.66 18.94
N VAL A 92 5.06 13.61 18.52
CA VAL A 92 5.82 12.72 19.42
C VAL A 92 7.33 12.92 19.21
N ARG A 93 8.10 12.89 20.31
CA ARG A 93 9.55 13.23 20.30
C ARG A 93 10.47 12.11 20.74
N THR A 94 10.02 11.19 21.60
CA THR A 94 10.86 10.09 22.08
C THR A 94 10.79 8.91 21.11
N HIS A 95 11.88 8.14 21.02
CA HIS A 95 11.96 6.97 20.15
C HIS A 95 10.84 5.96 20.41
N GLN A 96 10.53 5.70 21.68
CA GLN A 96 9.46 4.78 22.09
C GLN A 96 8.08 5.27 21.61
N HIS A 97 7.78 6.57 21.74
CA HIS A 97 6.50 7.13 21.26
C HIS A 97 6.40 7.15 19.74
N ILE A 98 7.52 7.36 19.02
CA ILE A 98 7.56 7.26 17.56
C ILE A 98 7.21 5.83 17.11
N ILE A 99 7.82 4.82 17.75
CA ILE A 99 7.50 3.41 17.47
C ILE A 99 6.02 3.13 17.80
N GLY A 100 5.54 3.58 18.95
CA GLY A 100 4.13 3.41 19.35
C GLY A 100 3.16 4.02 18.34
N HIS A 101 3.40 5.25 17.89
CA HIS A 101 2.60 5.92 16.86
C HIS A 101 2.60 5.12 15.55
N PHE A 102 3.76 4.63 15.12
CA PHE A 102 3.86 3.82 13.91
C PHE A 102 3.07 2.51 14.02
N ILE A 103 3.21 1.78 15.12
CA ILE A 103 2.49 0.52 15.37
C ILE A 103 0.98 0.76 15.40
N LEU A 104 0.52 1.79 16.12
CA LEU A 104 -0.89 2.13 16.19
C LEU A 104 -1.48 2.39 14.80
N ASN A 105 -0.77 3.15 13.96
CA ASN A 105 -1.20 3.41 12.59
C ASN A 105 -1.20 2.16 11.71
N PHE A 106 -0.22 1.29 11.90
CA PHE A 106 -0.18 0.01 11.19
C PHE A 106 -1.38 -0.88 11.58
N ILE A 107 -1.70 -0.98 12.88
CA ILE A 107 -2.87 -1.73 13.36
C ILE A 107 -4.16 -1.11 12.79
N ALA A 108 -4.30 0.22 12.82
CA ALA A 108 -5.45 0.91 12.25
C ALA A 108 -5.63 0.61 10.76
N LEU A 109 -4.53 0.57 9.99
CA LEU A 109 -4.57 0.16 8.58
C LEU A 109 -5.06 -1.28 8.42
N VAL A 110 -4.56 -2.22 9.23
CA VAL A 110 -4.98 -3.63 9.17
C VAL A 110 -6.48 -3.76 9.44
N VAL A 111 -7.00 -3.08 10.47
CA VAL A 111 -8.43 -3.08 10.82
C VAL A 111 -9.25 -2.48 9.68
N LEU A 112 -8.83 -1.35 9.11
CA LEU A 112 -9.49 -0.72 7.97
C LEU A 112 -9.58 -1.68 6.77
N LYS A 113 -8.46 -2.34 6.43
CA LYS A 113 -8.38 -3.27 5.29
C LYS A 113 -9.20 -4.53 5.52
N TYR A 114 -9.18 -5.08 6.73
CA TYR A 114 -10.01 -6.22 7.09
C TYR A 114 -11.50 -5.88 7.01
N THR A 115 -11.89 -4.68 7.45
CA THR A 115 -13.29 -4.22 7.37
C THR A 115 -13.76 -4.14 5.92
N ILE A 116 -12.93 -3.58 5.03
CA ILE A 116 -13.21 -3.53 3.59
C ILE A 116 -13.30 -4.93 2.99
N TYR A 117 -12.40 -5.83 3.38
CA TYR A 117 -12.45 -7.22 2.95
C TYR A 117 -13.76 -7.90 3.38
N ALA A 118 -14.16 -7.75 4.65
CA ALA A 118 -15.40 -8.32 5.16
C ALA A 118 -16.65 -7.79 4.44
N ILE A 119 -16.74 -6.47 4.22
CA ILE A 119 -17.84 -5.85 3.47
C ILE A 119 -17.88 -6.38 2.03
N ASN A 120 -16.73 -6.40 1.34
CA ASN A 120 -16.66 -6.87 -0.04
C ASN A 120 -16.96 -8.36 -0.18
N ASN A 121 -16.57 -9.17 0.81
CA ASN A 121 -16.91 -10.59 0.84
C ASN A 121 -18.43 -10.79 1.02
N PHE A 122 -19.06 -9.99 1.88
CA PHE A 122 -20.51 -9.99 2.03
C PHE A 122 -21.22 -9.56 0.73
N TYR A 123 -20.75 -8.49 0.08
CA TYR A 123 -21.29 -8.04 -1.22
C TYR A 123 -21.20 -9.14 -2.28
N TYR A 124 -20.03 -9.77 -2.41
CA TYR A 124 -19.83 -10.88 -3.33
C TYR A 124 -20.80 -12.05 -3.06
N ASN A 125 -20.94 -12.46 -1.79
CA ASN A 125 -21.84 -13.56 -1.41
C ASN A 125 -23.33 -13.24 -1.64
N ASN A 126 -23.69 -11.95 -1.69
CA ASN A 126 -25.06 -11.50 -1.96
C ASN A 126 -25.26 -11.03 -3.42
N GLY A 127 -24.31 -11.30 -4.32
CA GLY A 127 -24.44 -10.99 -5.75
C GLY A 127 -24.26 -9.52 -6.12
N VAL A 128 -23.72 -8.69 -5.23
CA VAL A 128 -23.41 -7.28 -5.49
C VAL A 128 -22.07 -7.19 -6.22
N ILE A 129 -22.07 -6.54 -7.38
CA ILE A 129 -20.88 -6.40 -8.26
C ILE A 129 -19.94 -5.30 -7.74
N ASP A 130 -20.51 -4.26 -7.12
CA ASP A 130 -19.75 -3.11 -6.64
C ASP A 130 -18.86 -3.47 -5.44
N LYS A 131 -17.73 -2.77 -5.34
CA LYS A 131 -16.77 -2.94 -4.25
C LYS A 131 -16.67 -1.68 -3.43
N TYR A 132 -16.66 -1.87 -2.12
CA TYR A 132 -16.32 -0.87 -1.15
C TYR A 132 -14.82 -0.55 -1.23
N THR A 133 -14.48 0.74 -1.33
CA THR A 133 -13.11 1.24 -1.46
C THR A 133 -12.59 1.86 -0.15
N ASN A 134 -11.27 2.08 -0.05
CA ASN A 134 -10.71 2.78 1.11
C ASN A 134 -11.32 4.18 1.27
N GLU A 135 -11.44 4.94 0.18
CA GLU A 135 -11.98 6.30 0.19
C GLU A 135 -13.44 6.32 0.65
N SER A 136 -14.23 5.34 0.19
CA SER A 136 -15.63 5.18 0.64
C SER A 136 -15.71 4.93 2.14
N LEU A 137 -14.86 4.04 2.69
CA LEU A 137 -14.84 3.74 4.12
C LEU A 137 -14.35 4.93 4.94
N ILE A 138 -13.29 5.59 4.49
CA ILE A 138 -12.74 6.77 5.18
C ILE A 138 -13.76 7.90 5.19
N THR A 139 -14.44 8.14 4.07
CA THR A 139 -15.50 9.16 3.98
C THR A 139 -16.68 8.80 4.88
N LEU A 140 -17.08 7.53 4.92
CA LEU A 140 -18.11 7.07 5.84
C LEU A 140 -17.70 7.32 7.30
N LEU A 141 -16.52 6.87 7.71
CA LEU A 141 -16.00 7.05 9.07
C LEU A 141 -15.93 8.53 9.45
N ASN A 142 -15.48 9.37 8.51
CA ASN A 142 -15.44 10.82 8.68
C ASN A 142 -16.83 11.48 8.69
N SER A 143 -17.88 10.78 8.24
CA SER A 143 -19.27 11.25 8.30
C SER A 143 -20.04 10.74 9.53
N CYS A 144 -19.49 9.77 10.27
CA CYS A 144 -20.17 9.08 11.38
C CYS A 144 -20.17 9.85 12.73
N PHE A 145 -20.28 11.18 12.71
CA PHE A 145 -20.12 12.03 13.91
C PHE A 145 -21.41 12.58 14.54
N GLU A 146 -22.59 12.06 14.15
CA GLU A 146 -23.87 12.48 14.72
C GLU A 146 -24.63 11.29 15.34
N TYR A 147 -24.89 11.36 16.66
CA TYR A 147 -25.88 10.52 17.31
C TYR A 147 -26.98 11.40 17.91
N THR A 148 -28.22 11.03 17.61
CA THR A 148 -29.42 11.69 18.11
C THR A 148 -29.92 10.90 19.32
N GLN A 149 -29.80 11.46 20.52
CA GLN A 149 -30.44 10.88 21.71
C GLN A 149 -31.75 11.59 22.00
N ASN A 150 -32.83 10.83 22.13
CA ASN A 150 -34.10 11.34 22.62
C ASN A 150 -34.05 11.31 24.15
N ILE A 151 -33.86 12.46 24.79
CA ILE A 151 -33.93 12.59 26.25
C ILE A 151 -35.16 13.45 26.55
N ASN A 152 -36.17 12.86 27.20
CA ASN A 152 -37.38 13.55 27.67
C ASN A 152 -38.12 14.36 26.57
N ASN A 153 -38.46 13.72 25.44
CA ASN A 153 -39.16 14.36 24.30
C ASN A 153 -38.47 15.58 23.69
N LYS A 154 -37.16 15.78 23.97
CA LYS A 154 -36.33 16.77 23.31
C LYS A 154 -35.15 16.07 22.64
N THR A 155 -35.03 16.31 21.35
CA THR A 155 -33.93 15.83 20.52
C THR A 155 -32.68 16.65 20.85
N ALA A 156 -31.68 16.03 21.50
CA ALA A 156 -30.39 16.68 21.74
C ALA A 156 -29.34 16.09 20.80
N THR A 157 -28.86 16.89 19.85
CA THR A 157 -27.81 16.52 18.91
C THR A 157 -26.45 16.92 19.49
N LYS A 158 -25.61 15.95 19.86
CA LYS A 158 -24.21 16.22 20.25
C LYS A 158 -23.28 15.91 19.08
N LYS A 159 -22.64 16.96 18.54
CA LYS A 159 -21.58 16.86 17.51
C LYS A 159 -20.23 16.79 18.21
N PHE A 160 -19.42 15.77 17.90
CA PHE A 160 -18.11 15.62 18.54
C PHE A 160 -17.02 16.47 17.87
N VAL A 161 -17.15 16.83 16.59
CA VAL A 161 -16.23 17.75 15.87
C VAL A 161 -17.01 18.46 14.75
N GLU A 162 -16.95 19.79 14.67
CA GLU A 162 -17.48 20.54 13.53
C GLU A 162 -16.55 20.38 12.32
N ILE A 163 -16.83 19.41 11.45
CA ILE A 163 -16.34 19.42 10.07
C ILE A 163 -17.51 19.11 9.13
N ASN A 164 -17.91 20.15 8.40
CA ASN A 164 -18.72 20.23 7.19
C ASN A 164 -20.03 19.42 7.08
N GLN A 165 -21.03 20.17 6.61
CA GLN A 165 -22.46 19.93 6.79
C GLN A 165 -23.09 18.98 5.75
N PHE A 166 -22.38 17.99 5.22
CA PHE A 166 -22.92 17.17 4.13
C PHE A 166 -22.79 15.66 4.35
N ILE A 167 -23.99 15.04 4.40
CA ILE A 167 -24.34 13.62 4.27
C ILE A 167 -24.15 12.80 5.55
N SER A 168 -25.21 12.73 6.38
CA SER A 168 -25.37 11.65 7.35
C SER A 168 -25.59 10.33 6.59
N ASN A 169 -24.55 9.52 6.41
CA ASN A 169 -24.63 8.20 5.79
C ASN A 169 -25.22 7.15 6.77
N ILE A 170 -26.32 7.48 7.46
CA ILE A 170 -26.92 6.65 8.51
C ILE A 170 -27.36 5.29 7.97
N GLU A 171 -27.91 5.25 6.74
CA GLU A 171 -28.34 4.00 6.11
C GLU A 171 -27.16 3.07 5.80
N LYS A 172 -26.08 3.60 5.22
CA LYS A 172 -24.84 2.85 4.98
C LYS A 172 -24.20 2.36 6.27
N PHE A 173 -24.25 3.16 7.34
CA PHE A 173 -23.78 2.74 8.66
C PHE A 173 -24.62 1.57 9.21
N LYS A 174 -25.96 1.63 9.09
CA LYS A 174 -26.84 0.53 9.51
C LYS A 174 -26.58 -0.75 8.71
N GLU A 175 -26.38 -0.62 7.41
CA GLU A 175 -26.01 -1.73 6.52
C GLU A 175 -24.70 -2.39 6.98
N ILE A 176 -23.63 -1.60 7.14
CA ILE A 176 -22.33 -2.11 7.59
C ILE A 176 -22.39 -2.73 8.98
N ASN A 177 -23.11 -2.12 9.93
CA ASN A 177 -23.28 -2.68 11.26
C ASN A 177 -24.03 -4.03 11.23
N THR A 178 -24.98 -4.19 10.31
CA THR A 178 -25.68 -5.47 10.09
C THR A 178 -24.74 -6.52 9.51
N ILE A 179 -23.88 -6.13 8.55
CA ILE A 179 -22.85 -7.01 7.96
C ILE A 179 -21.86 -7.47 9.04
N ILE A 180 -21.37 -6.57 9.88
CA ILE A 180 -20.42 -6.89 10.95
C ILE A 180 -21.05 -7.84 11.98
N LYS A 181 -22.32 -7.63 12.35
CA LYS A 181 -23.01 -8.50 13.31
C LYS A 181 -23.36 -9.89 12.78
N ASN A 182 -23.57 -10.03 11.48
CA ASN A 182 -23.95 -11.30 10.85
C ASN A 182 -22.76 -12.08 10.28
N GLY A 183 -21.59 -11.44 10.13
CA GLY A 183 -20.36 -12.03 9.59
C GLY A 183 -19.31 -12.41 10.63
N MET A 184 -19.60 -12.20 11.92
CA MET A 184 -18.79 -12.60 13.07
C MET A 184 -19.49 -13.71 13.84
#